data_AF-A0A850C8S9-F1
#
_entry.id   AF-A0A850C8S9-F1
#
_cell.length_a   1.000
_cell.length_b   1.000
_cell.length_c   1.000
_cell.angle_alpha   90.00
_cell.angle_beta   90.00
_cell.angle_gamma   90.00
#
_symmetry.space_group_name_H-M   'P 1'
#
loop_
_entity.id
_entity.type
_entity.pdbx_description
1 polymer ?
#
loop_
_entity_poly.entity_id
_entity_poly.type
_entity_poly.pdbx_seq_one_letter_code
_entity_poly.pdbx_strand_id
1 'polypeptide(L)'
;MVGGVAGRDRCRVDLSVRSDLRSRGRQRGSRGPVPGRIDGNRCLVKAALTGPFVSPNIQSCHFVDVIRREEAPVADRRTDTAAPAASARRRRQGGTATAYALLAPSLVGFAVFLVLPILAVLVLSLFEWNFLTDPEFVGLRNYRDLAGDDRALQSIGNTFYYVLLNIPAQTVLALLLALALNSKIKGRNAFRVVYVLPWMAMPVALGVIWRWVFDPVNGGLNRFLGLFGVDGASWLNDTAWAMPVVASVNVWQYTGYTMLFFLAGLQAIPAELYEAADVDGASRTHRFFAITLPLLRPAMLFVLVTSVIGSFQVFDTIHVMTAGGPAGSTATLNYQIYLESFTQRSAGYGSMLAVVLFAVIAAITLLQVLLFRKRTVYDFS
;
A
#
# COMPACT_ATOMS: atom_id res chain seq x y z
N MET A 1 42.90 3.92 -42.79
CA MET A 1 42.71 2.52 -43.19
C MET A 1 41.22 2.23 -43.09
N VAL A 2 40.41 2.60 -44.08
CA VAL A 2 40.06 1.85 -45.30
C VAL A 2 39.63 0.41 -44.98
N GLY A 3 38.36 0.10 -45.27
CA GLY A 3 37.85 -1.27 -45.31
C GLY A 3 36.34 -1.35 -45.07
N GLY A 4 35.53 -0.86 -46.02
CA GLY A 4 34.10 -1.15 -46.05
C GLY A 4 33.83 -2.49 -46.73
N VAL A 5 32.82 -3.22 -46.25
CA VAL A 5 32.04 -4.16 -47.07
C VAL A 5 30.57 -4.06 -46.65
N ALA A 6 29.75 -3.84 -47.67
CA ALA A 6 28.31 -3.73 -47.62
C ALA A 6 27.65 -5.10 -47.34
N GLY A 7 26.56 -5.07 -46.57
CA GLY A 7 25.66 -6.19 -46.41
C GLY A 7 24.29 -5.70 -45.98
N ARG A 8 23.46 -5.32 -46.95
CA ARG A 8 22.01 -5.14 -46.76
C ARG A 8 21.46 -6.49 -46.30
N ASP A 9 20.88 -6.56 -45.11
CA ASP A 9 19.82 -7.54 -44.88
C ASP A 9 18.72 -7.00 -43.97
N ARG A 10 17.51 -7.23 -44.45
CA ARG A 10 16.26 -6.62 -44.03
C ARG A 10 15.81 -7.27 -42.73
N CYS A 11 15.51 -6.46 -41.72
CA CYS A 11 14.72 -6.91 -40.56
C CYS A 11 13.30 -7.24 -41.05
N ARG A 12 13.07 -8.52 -41.36
CA ARG A 12 11.78 -9.08 -41.72
C ARG A 12 11.05 -9.42 -40.41
N VAL A 13 10.05 -8.62 -40.07
CA VAL A 13 9.06 -8.95 -39.04
C VAL A 13 8.17 -10.05 -39.62
N ASP A 14 8.29 -11.26 -39.08
CA ASP A 14 7.50 -12.43 -39.47
C ASP A 14 6.12 -12.38 -38.79
N LEU A 15 5.21 -11.60 -39.37
CA LEU A 15 3.78 -11.70 -39.08
C LEU A 15 3.21 -12.79 -39.99
N SER A 16 3.05 -14.00 -39.45
CA SER A 16 2.38 -15.10 -40.14
C SER A 16 0.88 -14.82 -40.25
N VAL A 17 0.51 -14.05 -41.27
CA VAL A 17 -0.85 -14.03 -41.82
C VAL A 17 -0.70 -14.51 -43.26
N ARG A 18 -0.94 -15.80 -43.48
CA ARG A 18 -1.16 -16.37 -44.81
C ARG A 18 -2.65 -16.66 -44.96
N SER A 19 -3.33 -15.73 -45.62
CA SER A 19 -4.42 -16.05 -46.53
C SER A 19 -3.84 -16.54 -47.86
N ASP A 20 -4.59 -17.40 -48.54
CA ASP A 20 -4.66 -17.63 -50.01
C ASP A 20 -4.56 -19.12 -50.38
N LEU A 21 -5.63 -19.76 -50.88
CA LEU A 21 -6.39 -19.56 -52.14
C LEU A 21 -5.83 -20.41 -53.30
N ARG A 22 -6.79 -21.04 -54.01
CA ARG A 22 -6.78 -21.57 -55.42
C ARG A 22 -6.15 -22.97 -55.59
N SER A 23 -6.61 -23.86 -56.48
CA SER A 23 -7.30 -23.76 -57.79
C SER A 23 -7.96 -25.12 -58.16
N ARG A 24 -9.21 -25.17 -58.64
CA ARG A 24 -9.75 -25.33 -60.03
C ARG A 24 -9.59 -26.68 -60.77
N GLY A 25 -10.73 -27.17 -61.28
CA GLY A 25 -10.95 -28.00 -62.48
C GLY A 25 -12.15 -28.95 -62.29
N ARG A 26 -13.17 -29.15 -63.14
CA ARG A 26 -13.54 -28.84 -64.55
C ARG A 26 -15.05 -29.30 -64.66
N GLN A 27 -16.03 -28.63 -65.30
CA GLN A 27 -16.36 -28.68 -66.74
C GLN A 27 -17.66 -27.88 -67.08
N ARG A 28 -17.62 -27.22 -68.26
CA ARG A 28 -18.65 -27.01 -69.32
C ARG A 28 -19.98 -26.23 -69.07
N GLY A 29 -20.16 -25.15 -69.87
CA GLY A 29 -21.33 -25.05 -70.78
C GLY A 29 -22.30 -23.85 -70.67
N SER A 30 -22.10 -22.84 -71.54
CA SER A 30 -23.11 -22.00 -72.27
C SER A 30 -24.10 -21.01 -71.58
N ARG A 31 -23.94 -19.73 -72.00
CA ARG A 31 -24.93 -18.70 -72.47
C ARG A 31 -25.76 -17.83 -71.47
N GLY A 32 -25.27 -16.59 -71.28
CA GLY A 32 -25.90 -15.21 -71.34
C GLY A 32 -27.28 -14.87 -70.73
N PRO A 33 -27.66 -13.55 -70.61
CA PRO A 33 -26.88 -12.35 -70.30
C PRO A 33 -27.41 -11.54 -69.06
N VAL A 34 -26.66 -10.48 -68.74
CA VAL A 34 -26.63 -9.53 -67.59
C VAL A 34 -27.73 -8.44 -67.68
N PRO A 35 -28.24 -7.84 -66.57
CA PRO A 35 -27.76 -6.55 -66.02
C PRO A 35 -27.69 -6.59 -64.47
N GLY A 36 -27.06 -5.71 -63.69
CA GLY A 36 -26.39 -4.44 -63.90
C GLY A 36 -25.89 -3.98 -62.51
N ARG A 37 -24.68 -3.44 -62.49
CA ARG A 37 -23.82 -3.07 -61.36
C ARG A 37 -24.13 -1.66 -60.86
N ILE A 38 -24.09 -1.41 -59.54
CA ILE A 38 -23.59 -0.14 -58.99
C ILE A 38 -22.76 -0.43 -57.72
N ASP A 39 -21.50 0.00 -57.79
CA ASP A 39 -20.45 -0.04 -56.77
C ASP A 39 -20.67 0.99 -55.66
N GLY A 40 -20.15 0.72 -54.45
CA GLY A 40 -20.09 1.68 -53.35
C GLY A 40 -18.98 1.32 -52.37
N ASN A 41 -17.77 1.78 -52.68
CA ASN A 41 -16.53 1.54 -51.95
C ASN A 41 -16.37 2.58 -50.81
N ARG A 42 -15.90 2.12 -49.64
CA ARG A 42 -15.16 2.85 -48.58
C ARG A 42 -15.85 4.02 -47.85
N CYS A 43 -15.90 3.88 -46.52
CA CYS A 43 -15.51 4.95 -45.60
C CYS A 43 -14.89 4.36 -44.32
N LEU A 44 -13.57 4.58 -44.18
CA LEU A 44 -12.80 4.47 -42.95
C LEU A 44 -13.07 5.73 -42.12
N VAL A 45 -13.29 5.60 -40.81
CA VAL A 45 -13.21 6.73 -39.88
C VAL A 45 -12.26 6.38 -38.75
N LYS A 46 -11.18 7.15 -38.68
CA LYS A 46 -10.30 7.31 -37.52
C LYS A 46 -10.00 8.81 -37.43
N ALA A 47 -10.49 9.49 -36.40
CA ALA A 47 -9.87 10.70 -35.86
C ALA A 47 -10.54 11.08 -34.54
N ALA A 48 -9.70 11.59 -33.65
CA ALA A 48 -9.99 11.97 -32.30
C ALA A 48 -10.28 13.49 -32.19
N LEU A 49 -10.70 13.87 -30.98
CA LEU A 49 -10.59 15.18 -30.34
C LEU A 49 -11.67 16.24 -30.63
N THR A 50 -11.95 16.94 -29.53
CA THR A 50 -12.55 18.29 -29.36
C THR A 50 -14.05 18.48 -29.52
N GLY A 51 -14.66 18.89 -28.41
CA GLY A 51 -15.60 20.01 -28.41
C GLY A 51 -17.09 19.67 -28.27
N PRO A 52 -17.87 20.52 -27.59
CA PRO A 52 -19.16 20.17 -27.01
C PRO A 52 -20.33 20.40 -27.97
N PHE A 53 -21.54 20.12 -27.49
CA PHE A 53 -22.87 20.46 -28.00
C PHE A 53 -23.70 19.35 -28.67
N VAL A 54 -24.87 19.15 -28.05
CA VAL A 54 -26.19 18.92 -28.67
C VAL A 54 -26.60 17.48 -28.94
N SER A 55 -27.46 17.00 -28.03
CA SER A 55 -28.53 16.02 -28.28
C SER A 55 -29.48 16.57 -29.35
N PRO A 56 -30.08 15.74 -30.21
CA PRO A 56 -31.41 15.26 -29.84
C PRO A 56 -31.76 13.84 -30.31
N ASN A 57 -32.48 13.15 -29.42
CA ASN A 57 -33.78 12.52 -29.68
C ASN A 57 -33.91 11.60 -30.91
N ILE A 58 -33.85 10.27 -30.69
CA ILE A 58 -34.56 9.31 -31.54
C ILE A 58 -35.35 8.34 -30.68
N GLN A 59 -36.65 8.36 -30.97
CA GLN A 59 -37.76 7.61 -30.45
C GLN A 59 -37.58 6.08 -30.48
N SER A 60 -37.94 5.47 -29.35
CA SER A 60 -38.85 4.33 -29.20
C SER A 60 -39.26 3.53 -30.45
N CYS A 61 -38.93 2.24 -30.47
CA CYS A 61 -39.74 1.18 -31.08
C CYS A 61 -39.80 -0.04 -30.14
N HIS A 62 -40.99 -0.27 -29.58
CA HIS A 62 -41.43 -1.50 -28.93
C HIS A 62 -41.88 -2.51 -30.00
N PHE A 63 -41.50 -3.79 -29.85
CA PHE A 63 -42.19 -4.98 -30.40
C PHE A 63 -41.57 -6.22 -29.73
N VAL A 64 -42.05 -6.72 -28.59
CA VAL A 64 -43.22 -7.60 -28.35
C VAL A 64 -43.28 -8.84 -29.27
N ASP A 65 -43.15 -9.99 -28.60
CA ASP A 65 -43.54 -11.37 -28.95
C ASP A 65 -42.96 -12.03 -30.20
N VAL A 66 -42.34 -13.20 -30.00
CA VAL A 66 -42.96 -14.51 -30.27
C VAL A 66 -42.09 -15.61 -29.64
N ILE A 67 -42.61 -16.23 -28.58
CA ILE A 67 -42.22 -17.58 -28.16
C ILE A 67 -42.82 -18.55 -29.17
N ARG A 68 -41.99 -19.34 -29.86
CA ARG A 68 -42.45 -20.59 -30.47
C ARG A 68 -41.36 -21.65 -30.34
N ARG A 69 -41.73 -22.70 -29.58
CA ARG A 69 -41.04 -23.98 -29.45
C ARG A 69 -40.86 -24.62 -30.82
N GLU A 70 -39.71 -25.23 -31.04
CA GLU A 70 -39.57 -26.42 -31.87
C GLU A 70 -38.51 -27.34 -31.23
N GLU A 71 -38.99 -28.45 -30.70
CA GLU A 71 -38.20 -29.58 -30.24
C GLU A 71 -37.58 -30.28 -31.46
N ALA A 72 -36.26 -30.48 -31.45
CA ALA A 72 -35.58 -31.34 -32.42
C ALA A 72 -34.69 -32.36 -31.67
N PRO A 73 -34.65 -33.62 -32.13
CA PRO A 73 -34.40 -34.78 -31.28
C PRO A 73 -32.92 -35.03 -30.98
N VAL A 74 -32.71 -35.64 -29.81
CA VAL A 74 -31.45 -36.27 -29.37
C VAL A 74 -31.08 -37.39 -30.34
N ALA A 75 -30.01 -37.18 -31.12
CA ALA A 75 -29.36 -38.24 -31.89
C ALA A 75 -28.04 -38.62 -31.22
N ASP A 76 -28.06 -39.79 -30.59
CA ASP A 76 -26.94 -40.52 -30.04
C ASP A 76 -25.89 -40.85 -31.13
N ARG A 77 -24.65 -40.40 -30.94
CA ARG A 77 -23.48 -40.98 -31.60
C ARG A 77 -22.40 -41.25 -30.56
N ARG A 78 -22.54 -42.40 -29.90
CA ARG A 78 -21.44 -43.09 -29.26
C ARG A 78 -20.52 -43.74 -30.29
N THR A 79 -19.22 -43.71 -29.95
CA THR A 79 -18.11 -44.62 -30.34
C THR A 79 -17.72 -44.62 -31.84
N ASP A 80 -16.47 -44.55 -32.27
CA ASP A 80 -15.15 -44.62 -31.65
C ASP A 80 -14.12 -44.15 -32.69
N THR A 81 -13.11 -43.39 -32.30
CA THR A 81 -11.72 -43.71 -32.68
C THR A 81 -10.75 -42.93 -31.80
N ALA A 82 -10.05 -43.69 -30.96
CA ALA A 82 -8.97 -43.23 -30.12
C ALA A 82 -7.67 -43.00 -30.92
N ALA A 83 -6.99 -41.90 -30.55
CA ALA A 83 -5.54 -41.67 -30.53
C ALA A 83 -4.78 -41.33 -31.86
N PRO A 84 -3.70 -40.51 -31.80
CA PRO A 84 -2.91 -40.20 -30.61
C PRO A 84 -2.79 -38.70 -30.26
N ALA A 85 -3.28 -38.36 -29.06
CA ALA A 85 -2.80 -37.23 -28.29
C ALA A 85 -1.42 -37.56 -27.70
N ALA A 86 -0.36 -37.51 -28.50
CA ALA A 86 0.99 -37.89 -28.05
C ALA A 86 2.10 -36.83 -28.26
N SER A 87 1.78 -35.60 -28.69
CA SER A 87 2.81 -34.54 -28.87
C SER A 87 2.66 -33.33 -27.96
N ALA A 88 1.58 -33.19 -27.17
CA ALA A 88 1.38 -32.03 -26.30
C ALA A 88 1.99 -32.15 -24.89
N ARG A 89 2.68 -33.26 -24.57
CA ARG A 89 3.09 -33.57 -23.19
C ARG A 89 4.56 -33.27 -22.85
N ARG A 90 5.36 -32.71 -23.77
CA ARG A 90 6.82 -32.55 -23.58
C ARG A 90 7.33 -31.10 -23.44
N ARG A 91 6.51 -30.17 -22.94
CA ARG A 91 6.93 -28.77 -22.74
C ARG A 91 6.55 -28.17 -21.38
N ARG A 92 6.50 -28.99 -20.32
CA ARG A 92 6.13 -28.55 -18.97
C ARG A 92 7.22 -28.67 -17.90
N GLN A 93 8.37 -29.28 -18.21
CA GLN A 93 9.46 -29.49 -17.24
C GLN A 93 10.59 -28.45 -17.32
N GLY A 94 10.65 -27.65 -18.38
CA GLY A 94 11.63 -26.54 -18.51
C GLY A 94 11.17 -25.22 -17.86
N GLY A 95 9.90 -25.09 -17.49
CA GLY A 95 9.34 -23.82 -17.00
C GLY A 95 9.73 -23.46 -15.58
N THR A 96 9.91 -24.45 -14.70
CA THR A 96 10.18 -24.21 -13.27
C THR A 96 11.61 -23.74 -13.03
N ALA A 97 12.59 -24.32 -13.73
CA ALA A 97 13.99 -23.89 -13.64
C ALA A 97 14.18 -22.46 -14.19
N THR A 98 13.54 -22.13 -15.31
CA THR A 98 13.53 -20.76 -15.84
C THR A 98 12.79 -19.78 -14.92
N ALA A 99 11.70 -20.21 -14.26
CA ALA A 99 11.01 -19.38 -13.26
C ALA A 99 11.90 -19.10 -12.04
N TYR A 100 12.59 -20.10 -11.50
CA TYR A 100 13.55 -19.89 -10.40
C TYR A 100 14.75 -19.05 -10.83
N ALA A 101 15.26 -19.21 -12.05
CA ALA A 101 16.34 -18.37 -12.58
C ALA A 101 15.91 -16.89 -12.69
N LEU A 102 14.64 -16.63 -13.06
CA LEU A 102 14.09 -15.27 -13.08
C LEU A 102 13.90 -14.69 -11.66
N LEU A 103 13.52 -15.53 -10.69
CA LEU A 103 13.35 -15.12 -9.29
C LEU A 103 14.68 -14.98 -8.55
N ALA A 104 15.73 -15.70 -8.98
CA ALA A 104 16.99 -15.80 -8.26
C ALA A 104 17.62 -14.44 -7.91
N PRO A 105 17.69 -13.42 -8.79
CA PRO A 105 18.26 -12.13 -8.44
C PRO A 105 17.49 -11.44 -7.30
N SER A 106 16.16 -11.54 -7.31
CA SER A 106 15.31 -10.97 -6.26
C SER A 106 15.43 -11.72 -4.93
N LEU A 107 15.52 -13.05 -4.97
CA LEU A 107 15.67 -13.88 -3.78
C LEU A 107 17.06 -13.70 -3.14
N VAL A 108 18.11 -13.60 -3.96
CA VAL A 108 19.46 -13.30 -3.48
C VAL A 108 19.51 -11.93 -2.83
N GLY A 109 18.93 -10.91 -3.48
CA GLY A 109 18.83 -9.57 -2.88
C GLY A 109 18.09 -9.57 -1.55
N PHE A 110 16.94 -10.24 -1.48
CA PHE A 110 16.17 -10.40 -0.24
C PHE A 110 16.96 -11.12 0.85
N ALA A 111 17.64 -12.23 0.53
CA ALA A 111 18.41 -12.99 1.51
C ALA A 111 19.61 -12.17 2.04
N VAL A 112 20.35 -11.50 1.16
CA VAL A 112 21.57 -10.76 1.52
C VAL A 112 21.28 -9.45 2.23
N PHE A 113 20.29 -8.68 1.77
CA PHE A 113 20.03 -7.33 2.29
C PHE A 113 18.95 -7.27 3.38
N LEU A 114 18.12 -8.30 3.53
CA LEU A 114 17.07 -8.33 4.54
C LEU A 114 17.26 -9.46 5.56
N VAL A 115 17.36 -10.71 5.11
CA VAL A 115 17.43 -11.86 6.03
C VAL A 115 18.76 -11.89 6.79
N LEU A 116 19.88 -11.72 6.09
CA LEU A 116 21.21 -11.79 6.69
C LEU A 116 21.44 -10.72 7.79
N PRO A 117 21.12 -9.43 7.61
CA PRO A 117 21.26 -8.44 8.68
C PRO A 117 20.37 -8.73 9.89
N ILE A 118 19.14 -9.22 9.68
CA ILE A 118 18.24 -9.61 10.79
C ILE A 118 18.86 -10.75 11.61
N LEU A 119 19.37 -11.79 10.93
CA LEU A 119 20.06 -12.90 11.60
C LEU A 119 21.32 -12.43 12.32
N ALA A 120 22.09 -11.50 11.72
CA ALA A 120 23.27 -10.93 12.34
C ALA A 120 22.92 -10.20 13.63
N VAL A 121 21.88 -9.35 13.64
CA VAL A 121 21.41 -8.64 14.86
C VAL A 121 20.92 -9.63 15.92
N LEU A 122 20.19 -10.69 15.53
CA LEU A 122 19.75 -11.73 16.46
C LEU A 122 20.95 -12.44 17.10
N VAL A 123 21.99 -12.78 16.34
CA VAL A 123 23.21 -13.38 16.87
C VAL A 123 23.95 -12.40 17.76
N LEU A 124 24.19 -11.16 17.31
CA LEU A 124 24.89 -10.12 18.05
C LEU A 124 24.20 -9.77 19.37
N SER A 125 22.88 -9.94 19.50
CA SER A 125 22.17 -9.76 20.77
C SER A 125 22.68 -10.65 21.90
N LEU A 126 23.33 -11.77 21.57
CA LEU A 126 23.92 -12.73 22.53
C LEU A 126 25.40 -12.47 22.82
N PHE A 127 25.98 -11.46 22.18
CA PHE A 127 27.37 -11.06 22.35
C PHE A 127 27.47 -9.74 23.11
N GLU A 128 28.57 -9.54 23.81
CA GLU A 128 29.04 -8.23 24.23
C GLU A 128 30.06 -7.76 23.20
N TRP A 129 29.78 -6.64 22.55
CA TRP A 129 30.66 -6.10 21.53
C TRP A 129 30.58 -4.58 21.48
N ASN A 130 31.76 -3.95 21.48
CA ASN A 130 31.91 -2.50 21.53
C ASN A 130 32.60 -1.87 20.31
N PHE A 131 32.68 -2.62 19.20
CA PHE A 131 33.43 -2.29 17.97
C PHE A 131 34.95 -2.16 18.11
N LEU A 132 35.49 -2.10 19.32
CA LEU A 132 36.93 -1.91 19.58
C LEU A 132 37.62 -3.22 19.98
N THR A 133 36.93 -4.06 20.76
CA THR A 133 37.40 -5.38 21.16
C THR A 133 36.72 -6.47 20.33
N ASP A 134 37.30 -7.67 20.36
CA ASP A 134 36.67 -8.85 19.77
C ASP A 134 35.31 -9.13 20.44
N PRO A 135 34.30 -9.61 19.69
CA PRO A 135 32.99 -9.95 20.26
C PRO A 135 33.10 -11.11 21.25
N GLU A 136 32.62 -10.93 22.48
CA GLU A 136 32.56 -11.99 23.50
C GLU A 136 31.15 -12.57 23.59
N PHE A 137 31.03 -13.90 23.60
CA PHE A 137 29.73 -14.55 23.74
C PHE A 137 29.28 -14.56 25.21
N VAL A 138 28.18 -13.88 25.50
CA VAL A 138 27.67 -13.66 26.87
C VAL A 138 26.29 -14.29 27.10
N GLY A 139 25.75 -14.98 26.09
CA GLY A 139 24.48 -15.66 26.15
C GLY A 139 23.33 -14.69 26.42
N LEU A 140 22.55 -14.94 27.48
CA LEU A 140 21.37 -14.13 27.83
C LEU A 140 21.67 -12.99 28.82
N ARG A 141 22.94 -12.67 29.10
CA ARG A 141 23.29 -11.65 30.10
C ARG A 141 22.70 -10.27 29.76
N ASN A 142 22.79 -9.84 28.50
CA ASN A 142 22.18 -8.58 28.02
C ASN A 142 20.67 -8.48 28.34
N TYR A 143 19.94 -9.60 28.29
CA TYR A 143 18.51 -9.65 28.59
C TYR A 143 18.23 -9.54 30.09
N ARG A 144 19.15 -10.02 30.94
CA ARG A 144 19.06 -9.84 32.39
C ARG A 144 19.37 -8.39 32.77
N ASP A 145 20.34 -7.79 32.11
CA ASP A 145 20.78 -6.42 32.37
C ASP A 145 19.67 -5.41 32.03
N LEU A 146 18.85 -5.69 31.02
CA LEU A 146 17.65 -4.90 30.68
C LEU A 146 16.71 -4.68 31.87
N ALA A 147 16.54 -5.67 32.74
CA ALA A 147 15.63 -5.56 33.89
C ALA A 147 16.13 -4.59 34.97
N GLY A 148 17.41 -4.24 34.96
CA GLY A 148 18.03 -3.26 35.87
C GLY A 148 18.37 -1.93 35.21
N ASP A 149 18.07 -1.74 33.93
CA ASP A 149 18.37 -0.52 33.19
C ASP A 149 17.14 0.41 33.13
N ASP A 150 17.12 1.38 34.04
CA ASP A 150 16.05 2.39 34.12
C ASP A 150 15.85 3.16 32.82
N ARG A 151 16.91 3.41 32.03
CA ARG A 151 16.79 4.16 30.77
C ARG A 151 16.12 3.32 29.70
N ALA A 152 16.51 2.05 29.59
CA ALA A 152 15.86 1.13 28.66
C ALA A 152 14.39 0.92 29.04
N LEU A 153 14.08 0.71 30.33
CA LEU A 153 12.71 0.57 30.81
C LEU A 153 11.87 1.83 30.60
N GLN A 154 12.43 3.02 30.87
CA GLN A 154 11.80 4.30 30.57
C GLN A 154 11.51 4.42 29.06
N SER A 155 12.46 4.03 28.20
CA SER A 155 12.28 4.11 26.75
C SER A 155 11.17 3.21 26.22
N ILE A 156 10.99 2.03 26.83
CA ILE A 156 9.86 1.14 26.54
C ILE A 156 8.55 1.84 26.90
N GLY A 157 8.46 2.39 28.12
CA GLY A 157 7.28 3.14 28.58
C GLY A 157 6.94 4.33 27.68
N ASN A 158 7.93 5.14 27.33
CA ASN A 158 7.77 6.27 26.41
C ASN A 158 7.30 5.83 25.02
N THR A 159 7.79 4.70 24.51
CA THR A 159 7.36 4.15 23.22
C THR A 159 5.89 3.75 23.25
N PHE A 160 5.45 3.06 24.31
CA PHE A 160 4.03 2.72 24.48
C PHE A 160 3.16 3.97 24.62
N TYR A 161 3.62 4.96 25.39
CA TYR A 161 2.90 6.23 25.55
C TYR A 161 2.77 6.97 24.22
N TYR A 162 3.87 7.07 23.45
CA TYR A 162 3.87 7.65 22.11
C TYR A 162 2.90 6.93 21.17
N VAL A 163 2.96 5.59 21.11
CA VAL A 163 2.10 4.76 20.26
C VAL A 163 0.62 4.94 20.62
N LEU A 164 0.31 4.98 21.92
CA LEU A 164 -1.07 5.14 22.42
C LEU A 164 -1.65 6.52 22.10
N LEU A 165 -0.81 7.57 22.02
CA LEU A 165 -1.23 8.88 21.56
C LEU A 165 -1.37 8.93 20.03
N ASN A 166 -0.37 8.42 19.31
CA ASN A 166 -0.25 8.60 17.87
C ASN A 166 -1.32 7.80 17.10
N ILE A 167 -1.50 6.51 17.40
CA ILE A 167 -2.34 5.62 16.58
C ILE A 167 -3.82 5.99 16.66
N PRO A 168 -4.44 6.16 17.84
CA PRO A 168 -5.86 6.52 17.92
C PRO A 168 -6.12 7.89 17.29
N ALA A 169 -5.29 8.89 17.57
CA ALA A 169 -5.43 10.23 17.00
C ALA A 169 -5.33 10.21 15.47
N GLN A 170 -4.29 9.56 14.92
CA GLN A 170 -4.09 9.43 13.48
C GLN A 170 -5.24 8.64 12.82
N THR A 171 -5.68 7.54 13.43
CA THR A 171 -6.76 6.70 12.88
C THR A 171 -8.08 7.44 12.83
N VAL A 172 -8.46 8.12 13.92
CA VAL A 172 -9.72 8.88 14.00
C VAL A 172 -9.69 10.05 13.02
N LEU A 173 -8.61 10.84 13.00
CA LEU A 173 -8.49 11.97 12.07
C LEU A 173 -8.50 11.52 10.62
N ALA A 174 -7.77 10.44 10.28
CA ALA A 174 -7.75 9.89 8.94
C ALA A 174 -9.12 9.37 8.50
N LEU A 175 -9.86 8.70 9.38
CA LEU A 175 -11.20 8.21 9.09
C LEU A 175 -12.20 9.36 8.89
N LEU A 176 -12.14 10.40 9.73
CA LEU A 176 -12.99 11.58 9.59
C LEU A 176 -12.73 12.31 8.26
N LEU A 177 -11.47 12.51 7.90
CA LEU A 177 -11.10 13.12 6.62
C LEU A 177 -11.51 12.24 5.44
N ALA A 178 -11.38 10.92 5.56
CA ALA A 178 -11.80 9.99 4.51
C ALA A 178 -13.31 10.02 4.31
N LEU A 179 -14.12 10.03 5.39
CA LEU A 179 -15.57 10.18 5.32
C LEU A 179 -15.98 11.52 4.69
N ALA A 180 -15.32 12.62 5.08
CA ALA A 180 -15.55 13.92 4.49
C ALA A 180 -15.28 13.91 2.98
N LEU A 181 -14.12 13.41 2.55
CA LEU A 181 -13.76 13.34 1.13
C LEU A 181 -14.51 12.27 0.33
N ASN A 182 -15.10 11.28 1.00
CA ASN A 182 -15.98 10.32 0.34
C ASN A 182 -17.33 10.93 -0.04
N SER A 183 -17.73 12.04 0.60
CA SER A 183 -18.91 12.80 0.21
C SER A 183 -18.67 13.64 -1.06
N LYS A 184 -19.75 14.08 -1.71
CA LYS A 184 -19.72 14.85 -2.98
C LYS A 184 -19.26 16.30 -2.76
N ILE A 185 -18.04 16.51 -2.27
CA ILE A 185 -17.45 17.85 -2.04
C ILE A 185 -16.81 18.37 -3.34
N LYS A 186 -17.04 19.65 -3.67
CA LYS A 186 -16.33 20.36 -4.73
C LYS A 186 -14.85 20.51 -4.36
N GLY A 187 -13.93 20.21 -5.29
CA GLY A 187 -12.49 20.35 -5.03
C GLY A 187 -11.84 19.16 -4.30
N ARG A 188 -12.48 17.99 -4.25
CA ARG A 188 -11.97 16.77 -3.59
C ARG A 188 -10.51 16.44 -3.93
N ASN A 189 -10.10 16.60 -5.19
CA ASN A 189 -8.74 16.29 -5.62
C ASN A 189 -7.71 17.25 -5.01
N ALA A 190 -8.04 18.55 -4.89
CA ALA A 190 -7.15 19.52 -4.28
C ALA A 190 -6.95 19.23 -2.78
N PHE A 191 -8.03 18.94 -2.05
CA PHE A 191 -7.94 18.55 -0.64
C PHE A 191 -7.11 17.28 -0.44
N ARG A 192 -7.28 16.25 -1.30
CA ARG A 192 -6.45 15.04 -1.26
C ARG A 192 -4.96 15.37 -1.39
N VAL A 193 -4.59 16.24 -2.32
CA VAL A 193 -3.19 16.66 -2.51
C VAL A 193 -2.67 17.38 -1.27
N VAL A 194 -3.41 18.36 -0.76
CA VAL A 194 -2.98 19.17 0.41
C VAL A 194 -2.74 18.31 1.65
N TYR A 195 -3.63 17.35 1.94
CA TYR A 195 -3.48 16.50 3.12
C TYR A 195 -2.39 15.43 2.97
N VAL A 196 -2.12 14.96 1.74
CA VAL A 196 -1.09 13.93 1.48
C VAL A 196 0.31 14.54 1.37
N LEU A 197 0.42 15.80 0.98
CA LEU A 197 1.69 16.49 0.75
C LEU A 197 2.67 16.42 1.95
N PRO A 198 2.25 16.57 3.22
CA PRO A 198 3.15 16.42 4.37
C PRO A 198 3.85 15.06 4.43
N TRP A 199 3.17 13.97 4.07
CA TRP A 199 3.74 12.62 4.11
C TRP A 199 4.89 12.44 3.12
N MET A 200 4.88 13.19 2.01
CA MET A 200 5.95 13.13 1.00
C MET A 200 7.22 13.87 1.43
N ALA A 201 7.15 14.71 2.46
CA ALA A 201 8.30 15.44 2.97
C ALA A 201 9.15 14.56 3.91
N MET A 202 10.47 14.78 3.88
CA MET A 202 11.40 14.04 4.74
C MET A 202 11.13 14.37 6.22
N PRO A 203 10.96 13.36 7.10
CA PRO A 203 10.68 13.57 8.52
C PRO A 203 11.71 14.48 9.22
N VAL A 204 12.99 14.36 8.85
CA VAL A 204 14.08 15.19 9.39
C VAL A 204 13.85 16.67 9.09
N ALA A 205 13.53 17.02 7.84
CA ALA A 205 13.30 18.41 7.43
C ALA A 205 12.08 19.02 8.14
N LEU A 206 10.98 18.25 8.23
CA LEU A 206 9.80 18.67 8.98
C LEU A 206 10.11 18.84 10.48
N GLY A 207 10.92 17.95 11.05
CA GLY A 207 11.37 18.05 12.44
C GLY A 207 12.10 19.37 12.72
N VAL A 208 12.96 19.83 11.81
CA VAL A 208 13.65 21.13 11.95
C VAL A 208 12.66 22.30 11.91
N ILE A 209 11.73 22.28 10.95
CA ILE A 209 10.71 23.34 10.81
C ILE A 209 9.85 23.41 12.07
N TRP A 210 9.33 22.26 12.53
CA TRP A 210 8.48 22.22 13.72
C TRP A 210 9.25 22.58 14.99
N ARG A 211 10.53 22.23 15.10
CA ARG A 211 11.39 22.69 16.20
C ARG A 211 11.46 24.22 16.28
N TRP A 212 11.51 24.92 15.15
CA TRP A 212 11.45 26.39 15.14
C TRP A 212 10.05 26.92 15.48
N VAL A 213 8.98 26.25 15.03
CA VAL A 213 7.61 26.65 15.36
C VAL A 213 7.32 26.55 16.87
N PHE A 214 7.82 25.49 17.50
CA PHE A 214 7.67 25.22 18.93
C PHE A 214 8.78 25.84 19.81
N ASP A 215 9.64 26.70 19.24
CA ASP A 215 10.67 27.38 20.01
C ASP A 215 10.03 28.27 21.11
N PRO A 216 10.51 28.20 22.36
CA PRO A 216 9.87 28.92 23.46
C PRO A 216 9.99 30.44 23.35
N VAL A 217 11.05 30.95 22.73
CA VAL A 217 11.38 32.38 22.71
C VAL A 217 10.87 33.05 21.43
N ASN A 218 11.23 32.50 20.28
CA ASN A 218 10.94 33.08 18.96
C ASN A 218 9.95 32.23 18.14
N GLY A 219 9.30 31.23 18.75
CA GLY A 219 8.42 30.31 18.06
C GLY A 219 7.11 30.94 17.59
N GLY A 220 6.69 30.55 16.38
CA GLY A 220 5.44 31.02 15.79
C GLY A 220 4.21 30.66 16.63
N LEU A 221 4.22 29.51 17.32
CA LEU A 221 3.10 29.08 18.15
C LEU A 221 2.95 29.95 19.40
N ASN A 222 4.03 30.20 20.13
CA ASN A 222 3.99 31.05 21.33
C ASN A 222 3.60 32.49 20.99
N ARG A 223 4.10 33.01 19.87
CA ARG A 223 3.70 34.35 19.39
C ARG A 223 2.22 34.41 19.04
N PHE A 224 1.67 33.36 18.43
CA PHE A 224 0.25 33.26 18.13
C PHE A 224 -0.61 33.18 19.40
N LEU A 225 -0.21 32.38 20.38
CA LEU A 225 -0.90 32.26 21.68
C LEU A 225 -0.85 33.57 22.49
N GLY A 226 0.26 34.30 22.39
CA GLY A 226 0.42 35.62 23.00
C GLY A 226 -0.59 36.66 22.47
N LEU A 227 -1.11 36.51 21.23
CA LEU A 227 -2.19 37.37 20.71
C LEU A 227 -3.50 37.22 21.50
N PHE A 228 -3.69 36.07 22.16
CA PHE A 228 -4.84 35.76 22.99
C PHE A 228 -4.55 35.88 24.49
N GLY A 229 -3.38 36.41 24.86
CA GLY A 229 -2.96 36.59 26.26
C GLY A 229 -2.58 35.29 26.97
N VAL A 230 -2.26 34.23 26.23
CA VAL A 230 -1.81 32.94 26.80
C VAL A 230 -0.29 32.87 26.74
N ASP A 231 0.35 32.73 27.91
CA ASP A 231 1.78 32.46 27.99
C ASP A 231 2.06 31.02 27.50
N GLY A 232 2.75 30.92 26.37
CA GLY A 232 3.06 29.64 25.76
C GLY A 232 4.04 28.80 26.59
N ALA A 233 3.75 27.53 26.76
CA ALA A 233 4.62 26.59 27.46
C ALA A 233 5.96 26.39 26.74
N SER A 234 6.96 25.85 27.45
CA SER A 234 8.21 25.38 26.82
C SER A 234 7.99 24.00 26.20
N TRP A 235 7.25 23.95 25.08
CA TRP A 235 6.71 22.73 24.47
C TRP A 235 7.69 21.55 24.37
N LEU A 236 8.94 21.81 23.97
CA LEU A 236 9.96 20.78 23.77
C LEU A 236 10.86 20.55 24.99
N ASN A 237 10.90 21.49 25.93
CA ASN A 237 11.74 21.41 27.14
C ASN A 237 10.95 21.02 28.40
N ASP A 238 9.64 20.85 28.28
CA ASP A 238 8.77 20.36 29.35
C ASP A 238 8.54 18.85 29.19
N THR A 239 8.77 18.09 30.27
CA THR A 239 8.57 16.64 30.33
C THR A 239 7.14 16.20 30.00
N ALA A 240 6.14 17.02 30.30
CA ALA A 240 4.73 16.70 30.05
C ALA A 240 4.32 16.98 28.59
N TRP A 241 4.89 18.03 27.98
CA TRP A 241 4.48 18.49 26.65
C TRP A 241 5.32 17.94 25.50
N ALA A 242 6.60 17.60 25.74
CA ALA A 242 7.51 17.22 24.66
C ALA A 242 7.02 16.01 23.85
N MET A 243 6.53 14.95 24.51
CA MET A 243 6.04 13.76 23.81
C MET A 243 4.72 13.99 23.06
N PRO A 244 3.67 14.60 23.66
CA PRO A 244 2.46 14.97 22.92
C PRO A 244 2.71 15.86 21.71
N VAL A 245 3.64 16.82 21.81
CA VAL A 245 3.98 17.73 20.71
C VAL A 245 4.62 16.94 19.56
N VAL A 246 5.60 16.09 19.85
CA VAL A 246 6.25 15.24 18.84
C VAL A 246 5.24 14.26 18.20
N ALA A 247 4.35 13.68 19.00
CA ALA A 247 3.27 12.83 18.48
C ALA A 247 2.33 13.62 17.57
N SER A 248 1.95 14.85 17.92
CA SER A 248 1.06 15.68 17.10
C SER A 248 1.62 15.98 15.70
N VAL A 249 2.93 16.20 15.60
CA VAL A 249 3.62 16.40 14.31
C VAL A 249 3.57 15.14 13.46
N ASN A 250 3.78 13.97 14.07
CA ASN A 250 3.67 12.70 13.37
C ASN A 250 2.24 12.42 12.90
N VAL A 251 1.25 12.60 13.79
CA VAL A 251 -0.17 12.50 13.45
C VAL A 251 -0.47 13.38 12.24
N TRP A 252 -0.09 14.66 12.26
CA TRP A 252 -0.30 15.58 11.13
C TRP A 252 0.37 15.08 9.85
N GLN A 253 1.63 14.64 9.93
CA GLN A 253 2.39 14.18 8.77
C GLN A 253 1.80 12.93 8.11
N TYR A 254 1.35 11.94 8.89
CA TYR A 254 0.92 10.63 8.40
C TYR A 254 -0.60 10.48 8.24
N THR A 255 -1.41 11.42 8.74
CA THR A 255 -2.87 11.38 8.65
C THR A 255 -3.35 11.33 7.19
N GLY A 256 -2.78 12.15 6.30
CA GLY A 256 -3.20 12.18 4.89
C GLY A 256 -2.92 10.88 4.14
N TYR A 257 -1.78 10.25 4.40
CA TYR A 257 -1.45 8.93 3.85
C TYR A 257 -2.44 7.87 4.34
N THR A 258 -2.71 7.86 5.64
CA THR A 258 -3.64 6.91 6.28
C THR A 258 -5.08 7.07 5.76
N MET A 259 -5.49 8.32 5.55
CA MET A 259 -6.79 8.69 4.99
C MET A 259 -7.01 8.06 3.60
N LEU A 260 -5.97 7.93 2.77
CA LEU A 260 -6.11 7.32 1.44
C LEU A 260 -6.52 5.84 1.52
N PHE A 261 -6.01 5.09 2.49
CA PHE A 261 -6.42 3.69 2.69
C PHE A 261 -7.87 3.58 3.13
N PHE A 262 -8.29 4.45 4.06
CA PHE A 262 -9.70 4.49 4.46
C PHE A 262 -10.61 4.93 3.32
N LEU A 263 -10.18 5.89 2.51
CA LEU A 263 -10.95 6.35 1.36
C LEU A 263 -11.07 5.26 0.30
N ALA A 264 -10.00 4.52 0.02
CA ALA A 264 -10.06 3.36 -0.88
C ALA A 264 -10.99 2.27 -0.33
N GLY A 265 -10.92 1.99 0.99
CA GLY A 265 -11.81 1.05 1.66
C GLY A 265 -13.28 1.48 1.59
N LEU A 266 -13.58 2.76 1.80
CA LEU A 266 -14.93 3.31 1.68
C LEU A 266 -15.48 3.20 0.24
N GLN A 267 -14.61 3.41 -0.76
CA GLN A 267 -14.98 3.34 -2.17
C GLN A 267 -15.17 1.92 -2.69
N ALA A 268 -14.60 0.92 -2.01
CA ALA A 268 -14.81 -0.49 -2.32
C ALA A 268 -16.18 -1.02 -1.85
N ILE A 269 -16.88 -0.31 -0.96
CA ILE A 269 -18.20 -0.72 -0.47
C ILE A 269 -19.26 -0.48 -1.57
N PRO A 270 -20.02 -1.51 -2.00
CA PRO A 270 -21.07 -1.35 -3.01
C PRO A 270 -22.11 -0.30 -2.62
N ALA A 271 -22.53 0.53 -3.57
CA ALA A 271 -23.55 1.55 -3.37
C ALA A 271 -24.94 0.96 -3.06
N GLU A 272 -25.22 -0.25 -3.55
CA GLU A 272 -26.50 -0.94 -3.37
C GLU A 272 -26.86 -1.18 -1.90
N LEU A 273 -25.86 -1.51 -1.05
CA LEU A 273 -26.07 -1.70 0.40
C LEU A 273 -26.56 -0.43 1.08
N TYR A 274 -26.11 0.70 0.57
CA TYR A 274 -26.46 2.01 1.06
C TYR A 274 -27.83 2.46 0.58
N GLU A 275 -28.19 2.15 -0.67
CA GLU A 275 -29.51 2.41 -1.23
C GLU A 275 -30.59 1.56 -0.56
N ALA A 276 -30.30 0.28 -0.29
CA ALA A 276 -31.19 -0.61 0.47
C ALA A 276 -31.44 -0.08 1.89
N ALA A 277 -30.40 0.38 2.58
CA ALA A 277 -30.55 0.99 3.90
C ALA A 277 -31.39 2.28 3.87
N ASP A 278 -31.31 3.06 2.79
CA ASP A 278 -32.12 4.27 2.61
C ASP A 278 -33.61 3.91 2.36
N VAL A 279 -33.90 2.79 1.67
CA VAL A 279 -35.27 2.24 1.52
C VAL A 279 -35.84 1.75 2.85
N ASP A 280 -35.01 1.12 3.69
CA ASP A 280 -35.39 0.66 5.04
C ASP A 280 -35.50 1.80 6.07
N GLY A 281 -35.25 3.06 5.66
CA GLY A 281 -35.35 4.23 6.54
C GLY A 281 -34.25 4.32 7.60
N ALA A 282 -33.10 3.68 7.37
CA ALA A 282 -31.99 3.69 8.32
C ALA A 282 -31.37 5.09 8.46
N SER A 283 -31.16 5.54 9.71
CA SER A 283 -30.49 6.81 9.99
C SER A 283 -29.00 6.78 9.60
N ARG A 284 -28.39 7.95 9.31
CA ARG A 284 -26.96 8.06 8.94
C ARG A 284 -26.02 7.45 9.99
N THR A 285 -26.32 7.64 11.27
CA THR A 285 -25.55 7.06 12.38
C THR A 285 -25.69 5.54 12.40
N HIS A 286 -26.91 5.03 12.21
CA HIS A 286 -27.14 3.59 12.14
C HIS A 286 -26.41 2.96 10.95
N ARG A 287 -26.50 3.57 9.77
CA ARG A 287 -25.77 3.16 8.55
C ARG A 287 -24.25 3.15 8.76
N PHE A 288 -23.70 4.13 9.47
CA PHE A 288 -22.27 4.16 9.78
C PHE A 288 -21.83 2.98 10.65
N PHE A 289 -22.51 2.73 11.77
CA PHE A 289 -22.12 1.67 12.71
C PHE A 289 -22.50 0.26 12.24
N ALA A 290 -23.59 0.11 11.47
CA ALA A 290 -24.08 -1.19 11.02
C ALA A 290 -23.49 -1.63 9.68
N ILE A 291 -23.19 -0.70 8.77
CA ILE A 291 -22.74 -1.02 7.40
C ILE A 291 -21.30 -0.57 7.19
N THR A 292 -21.04 0.74 7.30
CA THR A 292 -19.73 1.31 6.93
C THR A 292 -18.60 0.77 7.81
N LEU A 293 -18.71 0.89 9.13
CA LEU A 293 -17.64 0.50 10.05
C LEU A 293 -17.34 -1.02 10.01
N PRO A 294 -18.33 -1.93 9.97
CA PRO A 294 -18.08 -3.36 9.82
C PRO A 294 -17.44 -3.74 8.48
N LEU A 295 -17.88 -3.16 7.36
CA LEU A 295 -17.33 -3.46 6.04
C LEU A 295 -15.95 -2.83 5.81
N LEU A 296 -15.61 -1.79 6.56
CA LEU A 296 -14.30 -1.14 6.52
C LEU A 296 -13.23 -1.87 7.37
N ARG A 297 -13.59 -2.96 8.07
CA ARG A 297 -12.66 -3.76 8.90
C ARG A 297 -11.39 -4.23 8.19
N PRO A 298 -11.42 -4.70 6.92
CA PRO A 298 -10.18 -5.09 6.22
C PRO A 298 -9.22 -3.91 6.06
N ALA A 299 -9.74 -2.73 5.72
CA ALA A 299 -8.95 -1.51 5.62
C ALA A 299 -8.45 -1.03 7.00
N MET A 300 -9.29 -1.12 8.05
CA MET A 300 -8.87 -0.82 9.43
C MET A 300 -7.74 -1.73 9.89
N LEU A 301 -7.80 -3.04 9.62
CA LEU A 301 -6.73 -3.95 9.99
C LEU A 301 -5.41 -3.56 9.32
N PHE A 302 -5.44 -3.30 8.01
CA PHE A 302 -4.25 -2.86 7.28
C PHE A 302 -3.67 -1.56 7.84
N VAL A 303 -4.51 -0.55 8.08
CA VAL A 303 -4.10 0.73 8.67
C VAL A 303 -3.52 0.53 10.07
N LEU A 304 -4.20 -0.22 10.94
CA LEU A 304 -3.74 -0.43 12.31
C LEU A 304 -2.41 -1.19 12.36
N VAL A 305 -2.23 -2.22 11.53
CA VAL A 305 -0.97 -2.98 11.47
C VAL A 305 0.18 -2.10 10.99
N THR A 306 -0.02 -1.38 9.88
CA THR A 306 1.01 -0.52 9.30
C THR A 306 1.34 0.67 10.21
N SER A 307 0.33 1.29 10.83
CA SER A 307 0.51 2.38 11.80
C SER A 307 1.22 1.91 13.08
N VAL A 308 0.94 0.69 13.58
CA VAL A 308 1.68 0.10 14.71
C VAL A 308 3.15 -0.03 14.36
N ILE A 309 3.47 -0.72 13.26
CA ILE A 309 4.86 -0.94 12.85
C ILE A 309 5.60 0.40 12.73
N GLY A 310 5.01 1.39 12.04
CA GLY A 310 5.60 2.71 11.86
C GLY A 310 5.77 3.50 13.16
N SER A 311 4.78 3.45 14.05
CA SER A 311 4.80 4.24 15.31
C SER A 311 5.82 3.70 16.30
N PHE A 312 6.01 2.38 16.37
CA PHE A 312 7.06 1.78 17.20
C PHE A 312 8.47 2.05 16.66
N GLN A 313 8.60 2.32 15.35
CA GLN A 313 9.87 2.62 14.68
C GLN A 313 10.16 4.13 14.57
N VAL A 314 9.44 4.99 15.28
CA VAL A 314 9.70 6.43 15.25
C VAL A 314 11.12 6.74 15.74
N PHE A 315 11.89 7.47 14.93
CA PHE A 315 13.26 7.89 15.26
C PHE A 315 13.53 9.32 14.83
N ASP A 316 13.40 9.62 13.53
CA ASP A 316 13.83 10.90 12.93
C ASP A 316 13.23 12.12 13.64
N THR A 317 11.92 12.12 13.84
CA THR A 317 11.20 13.24 14.47
C THR A 317 11.68 13.47 15.90
N ILE A 318 11.91 12.40 16.66
CA ILE A 318 12.39 12.48 18.05
C ILE A 318 13.81 13.00 18.10
N HIS A 319 14.70 12.42 17.29
CA HIS A 319 16.11 12.78 17.22
C HIS A 319 16.30 14.27 16.90
N VAL A 320 15.55 14.78 15.91
CA VAL A 320 15.70 16.16 15.42
C VAL A 320 15.02 17.18 16.34
N MET A 321 13.78 16.90 16.78
CA MET A 321 13.01 17.87 17.55
C MET A 321 13.46 17.95 19.01
N THR A 322 13.78 16.81 19.63
CA THR A 322 13.96 16.72 21.09
C THR A 322 15.25 16.06 21.53
N ALA A 323 15.88 15.25 20.68
CA ALA A 323 17.06 14.44 21.05
C ALA A 323 16.87 13.67 22.38
N GLY A 324 15.70 13.06 22.57
CA GLY A 324 15.33 12.32 23.79
C GLY A 324 14.63 13.15 24.87
N GLY A 325 14.58 14.48 24.71
CA GLY A 325 13.77 15.37 25.55
C GLY A 325 14.36 15.56 26.96
N PRO A 326 13.77 16.44 27.77
CA PRO A 326 14.21 16.67 29.14
C PRO A 326 14.10 15.36 29.95
N ALA A 327 15.18 15.00 30.66
CA ALA A 327 15.24 13.78 31.48
C ALA A 327 14.85 12.48 30.74
N GLY A 328 15.04 12.42 29.41
CA GLY A 328 14.69 11.23 28.62
C GLY A 328 13.19 11.05 28.38
N SER A 329 12.35 12.07 28.57
CA SER A 329 10.89 11.97 28.45
C SER A 329 10.38 11.61 27.04
N THR A 330 11.19 11.82 25.99
CA THR A 330 10.85 11.46 24.62
C THR A 330 11.77 10.40 24.03
N ALA A 331 12.69 9.84 24.84
CA ALA A 331 13.56 8.76 24.40
C ALA A 331 12.73 7.50 24.17
N THR A 332 12.44 7.17 22.91
CA THR A 332 11.79 5.91 22.51
C THR A 332 12.80 4.79 22.41
N LEU A 333 12.33 3.54 22.37
CA LEU A 333 13.17 2.36 22.30
C LEU A 333 14.04 2.37 21.04
N ASN A 334 13.51 2.83 19.90
CA ASN A 334 14.31 2.98 18.67
C ASN A 334 15.42 4.04 18.82
N TYR A 335 15.13 5.14 19.52
CA TYR A 335 16.14 6.14 19.85
C TYR A 335 17.19 5.60 20.84
N GLN A 336 16.78 4.80 21.82
CA GLN A 336 17.70 4.16 22.76
C GLN A 336 18.62 3.15 22.07
N ILE A 337 18.11 2.35 21.13
CA ILE A 337 18.91 1.44 20.29
C ILE A 337 20.03 2.20 19.59
N TYR A 338 19.71 3.38 19.03
CA TYR A 338 20.70 4.23 18.37
C TYR A 338 21.77 4.74 19.36
N LEU A 339 21.36 5.24 20.53
CA LEU A 339 22.30 5.72 21.55
C LEU A 339 23.23 4.60 22.01
N GLU A 340 22.69 3.43 22.36
CA GLU A 340 23.48 2.30 22.84
C GLU A 340 24.43 1.79 21.77
N SER A 341 23.93 1.59 20.54
CA SER A 341 24.75 1.02 19.46
C SER A 341 25.86 1.97 19.02
N PHE A 342 25.53 3.24 18.76
CA PHE A 342 26.45 4.14 18.05
C PHE A 342 27.12 5.19 18.94
N THR A 343 26.47 5.63 20.02
CA THR A 343 27.01 6.66 20.91
C THR A 343 27.79 6.01 22.06
N GLN A 344 27.17 5.05 22.73
CA GLN A 344 27.79 4.31 23.83
C GLN A 344 28.72 3.20 23.34
N ARG A 345 28.66 2.89 22.03
CA ARG A 345 29.44 1.81 21.40
C ARG A 345 29.22 0.47 22.11
N SER A 346 27.97 0.14 22.39
CA SER A 346 27.53 -1.13 22.97
C SER A 346 26.64 -1.87 21.96
N ALA A 347 27.25 -2.32 20.86
CA ALA A 347 26.55 -2.94 19.73
C ALA A 347 25.77 -4.20 20.12
N GLY A 348 26.34 -5.00 21.03
CA GLY A 348 25.68 -6.21 21.54
C GLY A 348 24.40 -5.89 22.31
N TYR A 349 24.47 -4.94 23.24
CA TYR A 349 23.31 -4.49 24.02
C TYR A 349 22.27 -3.77 23.14
N GLY A 350 22.70 -2.89 22.24
CA GLY A 350 21.82 -2.25 21.27
C GLY A 350 21.13 -3.25 20.32
N SER A 351 21.82 -4.31 19.92
CA SER A 351 21.23 -5.41 19.15
C SER A 351 20.17 -6.16 19.96
N MET A 352 20.40 -6.38 21.26
CA MET A 352 19.39 -6.95 22.16
C MET A 352 18.13 -6.07 22.24
N LEU A 353 18.28 -4.76 22.43
CA LEU A 353 17.13 -3.84 22.43
C LEU A 353 16.36 -3.88 21.09
N ALA A 354 17.05 -4.02 19.97
CA ALA A 354 16.43 -4.18 18.65
C ALA A 354 15.63 -5.49 18.53
N VAL A 355 16.14 -6.58 19.08
CA VAL A 355 15.42 -7.87 19.14
C VAL A 355 14.17 -7.76 20.03
N VAL A 356 14.26 -7.07 21.16
CA VAL A 356 13.10 -6.80 22.03
C VAL A 356 12.04 -5.98 21.30
N LEU A 357 12.43 -4.89 20.63
CA LEU A 357 11.52 -4.07 19.82
C LEU A 357 10.84 -4.92 18.73
N PHE A 358 11.62 -5.73 18.00
CA PHE A 358 11.08 -6.63 16.99
C PHE A 358 10.07 -7.62 17.57
N ALA A 359 10.38 -8.25 18.70
CA ALA A 359 9.50 -9.20 19.36
C ALA A 359 8.18 -8.54 19.81
N VAL A 360 8.25 -7.32 20.35
CA VAL A 360 7.06 -6.54 20.75
C VAL A 360 6.18 -6.21 19.53
N ILE A 361 6.76 -5.69 18.44
CA ILE A 361 6.03 -5.40 17.22
C ILE A 361 5.39 -6.68 16.66
N ALA A 362 6.15 -7.77 16.55
CA ALA A 362 5.67 -9.05 16.04
C ALA A 362 4.53 -9.61 16.89
N ALA A 363 4.62 -9.54 18.22
CA ALA A 363 3.57 -10.00 19.13
C ALA A 363 2.28 -9.17 18.97
N ILE A 364 2.39 -7.85 18.91
CA ILE A 364 1.23 -6.96 18.70
C ILE A 364 0.60 -7.20 17.33
N THR A 365 1.40 -7.28 16.26
CA THR A 365 0.90 -7.55 14.91
C THR A 365 0.23 -8.93 14.82
N LEU A 366 0.82 -9.96 15.44
CA LEU A 366 0.21 -11.28 15.50
C LEU A 366 -1.14 -11.23 16.24
N LEU A 367 -1.20 -10.54 17.38
CA LEU A 367 -2.44 -10.34 18.13
C LEU A 367 -3.49 -9.62 17.29
N GLN A 368 -3.14 -8.54 16.59
CA GLN A 368 -4.04 -7.83 15.68
C GLN A 368 -4.59 -8.75 14.59
N VAL A 369 -3.73 -9.51 13.91
CA VAL A 369 -4.16 -10.44 12.86
C VAL A 369 -5.09 -11.51 13.44
N LEU A 370 -4.75 -12.11 14.58
CA LEU A 370 -5.58 -13.15 15.21
C LEU A 370 -6.96 -12.63 15.63
N LEU A 371 -7.04 -11.41 16.19
CA LEU A 371 -8.29 -10.79 16.60
C LEU A 371 -9.19 -10.42 15.41
N PHE A 372 -8.61 -9.99 14.29
CA PHE A 372 -9.35 -9.54 13.12
C PHE A 372 -9.57 -10.62 12.05
N ARG A 373 -8.89 -11.79 12.13
CA ARG A 373 -8.94 -12.89 11.13
C ARG A 373 -10.34 -13.39 10.79
N LYS A 374 -11.28 -13.37 11.74
CA LYS A 374 -12.63 -13.94 11.57
C LYS A 374 -13.61 -13.03 10.81
N ARG A 375 -13.20 -11.82 10.39
CA ARG A 375 -14.14 -10.77 9.97
C ARG A 375 -13.75 -10.04 8.66
N THR A 376 -12.82 -10.59 7.87
CA THR A 376 -12.18 -9.86 6.75
C THR A 376 -12.47 -10.40 5.34
N VAL A 377 -13.12 -11.55 5.19
CA VAL A 377 -13.48 -12.10 3.88
C VAL A 377 -14.99 -12.00 3.70
N TYR A 378 -15.43 -11.05 2.87
CA TYR A 378 -16.79 -10.99 2.36
C TYR A 378 -16.69 -11.21 0.85
N ASP A 379 -16.82 -12.47 0.43
CA ASP A 379 -17.05 -12.77 -0.98
C ASP A 379 -18.51 -12.45 -1.29
N PHE A 380 -18.73 -11.34 -1.99
CA PHE A 380 -20.01 -11.01 -2.60
C PHE A 380 -20.06 -11.71 -3.97
N SER A 381 -20.25 -13.02 -3.99
CA SER A 381 -20.41 -13.83 -5.22
C SER A 381 -21.70 -14.63 -5.21
#